data_AF-A0A3D4IF17-F1
#
_entry.id   AF-A0A3D4IF17-F1
#
_cell.length_a   1.000
_cell.length_b   1.000
_cell.length_c   1.000
_cell.angle_alpha   90.00
_cell.angle_beta   90.00
_cell.angle_gamma   90.00
#
_symmetry.space_group_name_H-M   'P 1'
#
loop_
_entity.id
_entity.type
_entity.pdbx_description
1 polymer ?
#
loop_
_entity_poly.entity_id
_entity_poly.type
_entity_poly.pdbx_seq_one_letter_code
_entity_poly.pdbx_strand_id
1 'polypeptide(L)'
;EHWAVNNSYELGSGRFLTDGDVQYGRPVVVLGTEVVSKLFETETPIGKDILVGGHRMTVVGVLKQKGQSFGQSQDNLVVAPITTLFVQYGDPDQNIDILVRARNVEILAESIDESIGIFRAVRRLDAKEENDFEVITNDSVVETFTGFTAYLTIGGAGIGFIALLAAGIGIMNIMLVSVTERTREIGIRKSIGAKKGDILRQFLYEAIFLCQIGGVLGILMGVGTGNILSLMWETPLVVPWGWAFGSVAGVTIIALIFGVYPAWKAANLRPIDALRYE
;
A
#
# COMPACT_ATOMS: atom_id res chain seq x y z
N GLU A 1 25.71 -3.18 22.86
CA GLU A 1 25.04 -1.92 23.28
C GLU A 1 24.06 -1.32 22.25
N HIS A 2 24.34 -1.38 20.95
CA HIS A 2 23.67 -0.53 19.95
C HIS A 2 22.25 -0.93 19.52
N TRP A 3 21.65 -1.96 20.13
CA TRP A 3 20.36 -2.51 19.72
C TRP A 3 19.23 -1.47 19.66
N ALA A 4 19.13 -0.59 20.67
CA ALA A 4 18.07 0.42 20.73
C ALA A 4 18.22 1.46 19.62
N VAL A 5 19.45 1.91 19.34
CA VAL A 5 19.74 2.92 18.31
C VAL A 5 19.53 2.34 16.91
N ASN A 6 19.87 1.07 16.70
CA ASN A 6 19.66 0.40 15.41
C ASN A 6 18.18 0.17 15.11
N ASN A 7 17.36 -0.09 16.13
CA ASN A 7 15.91 -0.22 16.00
C ASN A 7 15.12 1.11 16.11
N SER A 8 15.81 2.26 16.13
CA SER A 8 15.19 3.58 16.29
C SER A 8 14.30 3.70 17.54
N TYR A 9 14.73 3.11 18.66
CA TYR A 9 14.12 3.33 19.96
C TYR A 9 14.73 4.54 20.64
N GLU A 10 13.87 5.44 21.13
CA GLU A 10 14.27 6.57 21.96
C GLU A 10 14.17 6.20 23.44
N LEU A 11 15.00 6.84 24.26
CA LEU A 11 14.93 6.69 25.71
C LEU A 11 13.82 7.59 26.27
N GLY A 12 12.90 7.02 27.03
CA GLY A 12 11.91 7.78 27.80
C GLY A 12 12.45 8.23 29.15
N SER A 13 13.08 7.31 29.89
CA SER A 13 13.68 7.60 31.21
C SER A 13 14.83 6.64 31.55
N GLY A 14 15.73 7.06 32.45
CA GLY A 14 16.87 6.25 32.91
C GLY A 14 18.06 6.32 31.95
N ARG A 15 18.60 5.17 31.56
CA ARG A 15 19.72 5.05 30.61
C ARG A 15 19.60 3.79 29.73
N PHE A 16 20.27 3.80 28.58
CA PHE A 16 20.48 2.59 27.79
C PHE A 16 21.48 1.63 28.45
N LEU A 17 21.54 0.40 27.93
CA LEU A 17 22.61 -0.54 28.25
C LEU A 17 23.96 0.02 27.79
N THR A 18 24.95 -0.05 28.66
CA THR A 18 26.33 0.38 28.38
C THR A 18 27.20 -0.81 28.04
N ASP A 19 28.33 -0.57 27.38
CA ASP A 19 29.33 -1.59 27.04
C ASP A 19 29.79 -2.35 28.29
N GLY A 20 29.94 -1.65 29.43
CA GLY A 20 30.28 -2.27 30.70
C GLY A 20 29.19 -3.23 31.21
N ASP A 21 27.91 -2.93 30.98
CA ASP A 21 26.84 -3.85 31.36
C ASP A 21 26.88 -5.13 30.52
N VAL A 22 27.25 -5.02 29.24
CA VAL A 22 27.42 -6.15 28.32
C VAL A 22 28.68 -6.95 28.66
N GLN A 23 29.83 -6.30 28.79
CA GLN A 23 31.10 -6.99 29.06
C GLN A 23 31.10 -7.75 30.39
N TYR A 24 30.49 -7.19 31.44
CA TYR A 24 30.45 -7.82 32.76
C TYR A 24 29.19 -8.66 33.01
N GLY A 25 28.29 -8.79 32.03
CA GLY A 25 27.05 -9.57 32.17
C GLY A 25 26.16 -9.12 33.31
N ARG A 26 26.08 -7.80 33.55
CA ARG A 26 25.33 -7.25 34.69
C ARG A 26 23.83 -7.59 34.55
N PRO A 27 23.14 -7.98 35.63
CA PRO A 27 21.72 -8.32 35.60
C PRO A 27 20.86 -7.06 35.56
N VAL A 28 20.94 -6.31 34.46
CA VAL A 28 20.22 -5.05 34.24
C VAL A 28 19.31 -5.15 33.02
N VAL A 29 18.23 -4.36 33.01
CA VAL A 29 17.22 -4.44 31.96
C VAL A 29 16.64 -3.08 31.59
N VAL A 30 16.28 -2.92 30.32
CA VAL A 30 15.55 -1.78 29.77
C VAL A 30 14.17 -2.26 29.31
N LEU A 31 13.12 -1.53 29.70
CA LEU A 31 11.73 -1.96 29.46
C LEU A 31 11.04 -1.12 28.40
N GLY A 32 10.14 -1.75 27.63
CA GLY A 32 9.16 -1.06 26.81
C GLY A 32 8.00 -0.49 27.64
N THR A 33 7.30 0.51 27.10
CA THR A 33 6.26 1.25 27.84
C THR A 33 5.07 0.38 28.26
N GLU A 34 4.70 -0.62 27.46
CA GLU A 34 3.59 -1.53 27.78
C GLU A 34 3.93 -2.49 28.93
N VAL A 35 5.20 -2.91 29.04
CA VAL A 35 5.65 -3.73 30.17
C VAL A 35 5.61 -2.89 31.45
N VAL A 36 6.04 -1.62 31.37
CA VAL A 36 6.00 -0.71 32.52
C VAL A 36 4.56 -0.48 32.98
N SER A 37 3.61 -0.19 32.08
CA SER A 37 2.23 0.07 32.48
C SER A 37 1.54 -1.14 33.13
N LYS A 38 1.94 -2.38 32.76
CA LYS A 38 1.40 -3.62 33.33
C LYS A 38 2.05 -4.00 34.66
N LEU A 39 3.35 -3.76 34.83
CA LEU A 39 4.09 -4.15 36.05
C LEU A 39 4.12 -3.04 37.11
N PHE A 40 4.03 -1.78 36.70
CA PHE A 40 4.21 -0.61 37.53
C PHE A 40 3.10 0.41 37.24
N GLU A 41 1.96 0.28 37.93
CA GLU A 41 0.79 1.15 37.71
C GLU A 41 1.04 2.62 38.09
N THR A 42 1.72 2.88 39.21
CA THR A 42 1.93 4.24 39.72
C THR A 42 3.35 4.49 40.23
N GLU A 43 4.22 3.49 40.16
CA GLU A 43 5.55 3.54 40.76
C GLU A 43 6.63 3.78 39.70
N THR A 44 7.72 4.44 40.09
CA THR A 44 8.88 4.61 39.19
C THR A 44 9.59 3.27 39.01
N PRO A 45 9.74 2.77 37.77
CA PRO A 45 10.33 1.45 37.52
C PRO A 45 11.86 1.43 37.68
N ILE A 46 12.53 2.58 37.49
CA ILE A 46 14.00 2.67 37.54
C ILE A 46 14.53 2.28 38.93
N GLY A 47 15.52 1.40 38.95
CA GLY A 47 16.17 0.90 40.16
C GLY A 47 15.42 -0.23 40.87
N LYS A 48 14.24 -0.62 40.40
CA LYS A 48 13.50 -1.77 40.91
C LYS A 48 13.96 -3.05 40.25
N ASP A 49 13.80 -4.15 40.97
CA ASP A 49 14.08 -5.47 40.45
C ASP A 49 12.81 -6.11 39.91
N ILE A 50 12.92 -6.72 38.73
CA ILE A 50 11.88 -7.56 38.12
C ILE A 50 12.39 -8.98 37.93
N LEU A 51 11.46 -9.92 37.86
CA LEU A 51 11.76 -11.31 37.54
C LEU A 51 11.50 -11.55 36.05
N VAL A 52 12.55 -11.84 35.29
CA VAL A 52 12.46 -12.20 33.88
C VAL A 52 12.85 -13.68 33.77
N GLY A 53 11.89 -14.53 33.40
CA GLY A 53 12.07 -15.98 33.26
C GLY A 53 12.83 -16.64 34.42
N GLY A 54 12.49 -16.29 35.66
CA GLY A 54 13.10 -16.84 36.89
C GLY A 54 14.34 -16.11 37.42
N HIS A 55 14.85 -15.10 36.71
CA HIS A 55 16.06 -14.37 37.09
C HIS A 55 15.75 -12.93 37.47
N ARG A 56 16.37 -12.46 38.56
CA ARG A 56 16.18 -11.11 39.09
C ARG A 56 17.08 -10.13 38.34
N MET A 57 16.48 -9.10 37.74
CA MET A 57 17.19 -8.07 36.98
C MET A 57 16.73 -6.68 37.42
N THR A 58 17.66 -5.73 37.51
CA THR A 58 17.38 -4.35 37.91
C THR A 58 17.07 -3.47 36.70
N VAL A 59 15.96 -2.74 36.75
CA VAL A 59 15.55 -1.84 35.67
C VAL A 59 16.42 -0.59 35.65
N VAL A 60 17.11 -0.33 34.54
CA VAL A 60 17.99 0.83 34.37
C VAL A 60 17.45 1.88 33.39
N GLY A 61 16.44 1.53 32.60
CA GLY A 61 15.83 2.46 31.66
C GLY A 61 14.47 2.00 31.14
N VAL A 62 13.73 2.96 30.58
CA VAL A 62 12.45 2.76 29.92
C VAL A 62 12.49 3.43 28.55
N LEU A 63 12.10 2.69 27.52
CA LEU A 63 11.99 3.19 26.16
C LEU A 63 10.76 4.09 26.02
N LYS A 64 10.82 5.05 25.09
CA LYS A 64 9.67 5.85 24.71
C LYS A 64 8.70 5.02 23.88
N GLN A 65 7.41 5.32 23.98
CA GLN A 65 6.35 4.60 23.27
C GLN A 65 6.54 4.73 21.75
N LYS A 66 6.57 3.59 21.06
CA LYS A 66 6.65 3.49 19.59
C LYS A 66 5.30 3.12 18.95
N GLY A 67 4.37 2.58 19.74
CA GLY A 67 3.01 2.26 19.33
C GLY A 67 2.86 0.82 18.82
N GLN A 68 1.76 0.59 18.10
CA GLN A 68 1.47 -0.72 17.50
C GLN A 68 1.71 -0.67 15.99
N SER A 69 2.25 -1.75 15.44
CA SER A 69 2.40 -1.96 14.00
C SER A 69 1.84 -3.33 13.66
N PHE A 70 0.97 -3.41 12.65
CA PHE A 70 0.34 -4.66 12.20
C PHE A 70 -0.36 -5.45 13.33
N GLY A 71 -1.00 -4.75 14.29
CA GLY A 71 -1.67 -5.38 15.42
C GLY A 71 -0.73 -6.00 16.47
N GLN A 72 0.59 -5.86 16.31
CA GLN A 72 1.58 -6.22 17.32
C GLN A 72 2.12 -4.96 18.01
N SER A 73 2.28 -5.04 19.32
CA SER A 73 2.87 -3.95 20.10
C SER A 73 4.38 -3.94 19.97
N GLN A 74 4.93 -2.80 19.55
CA GLN A 74 6.37 -2.55 19.54
C GLN A 74 6.88 -2.12 20.93
N ASP A 75 5.99 -2.09 21.93
CA ASP A 75 6.25 -1.62 23.28
C ASP A 75 6.20 -2.73 24.34
N ASN A 76 5.74 -3.94 23.97
CA ASN A 76 5.73 -5.12 24.85
C ASN A 76 7.06 -5.89 24.75
N LEU A 77 8.15 -5.27 25.20
CA LEU A 77 9.50 -5.86 25.09
C LEU A 77 10.37 -5.59 26.32
N VAL A 78 11.35 -6.48 26.51
CA VAL A 78 12.33 -6.46 27.61
C VAL A 78 13.72 -6.65 27.01
N VAL A 79 14.62 -5.71 27.27
CA VAL A 79 15.98 -5.69 26.68
C VAL A 79 17.01 -5.88 27.78
N ALA A 80 17.79 -6.95 27.70
CA ALA A 80 18.87 -7.26 28.63
C ALA A 80 20.20 -7.47 27.87
N PRO A 81 21.35 -7.38 28.55
CA PRO A 81 22.64 -7.68 27.94
C PRO A 81 22.69 -9.09 27.36
N ILE A 82 23.21 -9.21 26.14
CA ILE A 82 23.31 -10.48 25.43
C ILE A 82 24.13 -11.53 26.20
N THR A 83 25.17 -11.10 26.91
CA THR A 83 25.99 -11.96 27.77
C THR A 83 25.20 -12.54 28.95
N THR A 84 24.34 -11.75 29.57
CA THR A 84 23.43 -12.20 30.63
C THR A 84 22.41 -13.19 30.07
N LEU A 85 21.85 -12.90 28.89
CA LEU A 85 20.87 -13.76 28.24
C LEU A 85 21.49 -15.10 27.80
N PHE A 86 22.70 -15.13 27.25
CA PHE A 86 23.37 -16.38 26.89
C PHE A 86 23.66 -17.28 28.08
N VAL A 87 24.04 -16.71 29.24
CA VAL A 87 24.26 -17.51 30.45
C VAL A 87 22.95 -18.15 30.94
N GLN A 88 21.82 -17.46 30.79
CA GLN A 88 20.53 -17.90 31.33
C GLN A 88 19.72 -18.76 30.36
N TYR A 89 19.80 -18.46 29.07
CA TYR A 89 18.95 -19.02 28.00
C TYR A 89 19.74 -19.51 26.80
N GLY A 90 21.07 -19.38 26.81
CA GLY A 90 21.91 -19.74 25.67
C GLY A 90 21.88 -21.24 25.43
N ASP A 91 21.24 -21.63 24.33
CA ASP A 91 21.39 -22.94 23.71
C ASP A 91 22.45 -22.84 22.60
N PRO A 92 23.46 -23.74 22.55
CA PRO A 92 24.43 -23.78 21.46
C PRO A 92 23.82 -23.81 20.05
N ASP A 93 22.61 -24.37 19.90
CA ASP A 93 21.93 -24.51 18.61
C ASP A 93 20.95 -23.35 18.30
N GLN A 94 20.95 -22.28 19.10
CA GLN A 94 20.02 -21.16 18.92
C GLN A 94 20.46 -20.20 17.80
N ASN A 95 19.54 -19.89 16.88
CA ASN A 95 19.74 -18.83 15.90
C ASN A 95 19.66 -17.45 16.56
N ILE A 96 20.51 -16.53 16.10
CA ILE A 96 20.61 -15.16 16.62
C ILE A 96 20.44 -14.20 15.45
N ASP A 97 19.57 -13.22 15.64
CA ASP A 97 19.43 -12.12 14.70
C ASP A 97 20.43 -11.02 15.06
N ILE A 98 21.27 -10.64 14.10
CA ILE A 98 22.26 -9.58 14.27
C ILE A 98 21.81 -8.37 13.47
N LEU A 99 21.53 -7.28 14.17
CA LEU A 99 21.08 -6.04 13.54
C LEU A 99 22.27 -5.13 13.24
N VAL A 100 22.53 -4.91 11.96
CA VAL A 100 23.57 -4.02 11.45
C VAL A 100 22.94 -2.76 10.88
N ARG A 101 23.55 -1.60 11.13
CA ARG A 101 23.10 -0.30 10.62
C ARG A 101 24.17 0.31 9.73
N ALA A 102 23.84 0.52 8.45
CA ALA A 102 24.68 1.28 7.53
C ALA A 102 24.74 2.77 7.94
N ARG A 103 25.86 3.42 7.66
CA ARG A 103 26.06 4.85 8.00
C ARG A 103 25.14 5.76 7.18
N ASN A 104 24.91 5.41 5.92
CA ASN A 104 24.09 6.13 4.96
C ASN A 104 23.51 5.16 3.92
N VAL A 105 22.48 5.59 3.20
CA VAL A 105 21.75 4.74 2.25
C VAL A 105 22.62 4.41 1.03
N GLU A 106 23.52 5.31 0.62
CA GLU A 106 24.35 5.13 -0.57
C GLU A 106 25.35 3.97 -0.44
N ILE A 107 25.75 3.62 0.78
CA ILE A 107 26.68 2.50 1.04
C ILE A 107 25.95 1.24 1.52
N LEU A 108 24.62 1.23 1.54
CA LEU A 108 23.85 0.12 2.10
C LEU A 108 24.16 -1.19 1.38
N ALA A 109 24.19 -1.16 0.04
CA ALA A 109 24.50 -2.34 -0.77
C ALA A 109 25.91 -2.89 -0.49
N GLU A 110 26.92 -2.01 -0.46
CA GLU A 110 28.30 -2.39 -0.13
C GLU A 110 28.41 -2.92 1.31
N SER A 111 27.70 -2.31 2.26
CA SER A 111 27.66 -2.75 3.66
C SER A 111 27.02 -4.13 3.82
N ILE A 112 26.02 -4.46 2.99
CA ILE A 112 25.41 -5.79 2.95
C ILE A 112 26.42 -6.82 2.45
N ASP A 113 27.09 -6.54 1.33
CA ASP A 113 28.09 -7.44 0.75
C ASP A 113 29.27 -7.68 1.71
N GLU A 114 29.75 -6.62 2.36
CA GLU A 114 30.80 -6.71 3.38
C GLU A 114 30.35 -7.55 4.59
N SER A 115 29.12 -7.31 5.06
CA SER A 115 28.54 -8.08 6.18
C SER A 115 28.40 -9.57 5.84
N ILE A 116 27.95 -9.89 4.62
CA ILE A 116 27.87 -11.28 4.12
C ILE A 116 29.28 -11.89 4.11
N GLY A 117 30.27 -11.20 3.57
CA GLY A 117 31.65 -11.69 3.51
C GLY A 117 32.23 -12.01 4.89
N ILE A 118 32.06 -11.10 5.85
CA ILE A 118 32.51 -11.29 7.23
C ILE A 118 31.75 -12.45 7.88
N PHE A 119 30.43 -12.52 7.71
CA PHE A 119 29.62 -13.53 8.39
C PHE A 119 29.86 -14.94 7.83
N ARG A 120 30.10 -15.09 6.52
CA ARG A 120 30.56 -16.35 5.93
C ARG A 120 31.88 -16.83 6.55
N ALA A 121 32.82 -15.92 6.83
CA ALA A 121 34.07 -16.27 7.51
C ALA A 121 33.84 -16.70 8.96
N VAL A 122 32.92 -16.05 9.68
CA VAL A 122 32.52 -16.44 11.04
C VAL A 122 31.88 -17.84 11.06
N ARG A 123 31.01 -18.11 10.07
CA ARG A 123 30.33 -19.41 9.87
C ARG A 123 31.23 -20.49 9.26
N ARG A 124 32.43 -20.12 8.79
CA ARG A 124 33.41 -21.01 8.14
C ARG A 124 32.86 -21.66 6.86
N LEU A 125 32.05 -20.92 6.09
CA LEU A 125 31.50 -21.39 4.82
C LEU A 125 32.55 -21.31 3.71
N ASP A 126 32.65 -22.36 2.90
CA ASP A 126 33.51 -22.39 1.72
C ASP A 126 32.97 -21.48 0.62
N ALA A 127 33.83 -21.04 -0.31
CA ALA A 127 33.45 -20.11 -1.39
C ALA A 127 32.36 -20.66 -2.35
N LYS A 128 32.15 -21.98 -2.36
CA LYS A 128 31.14 -22.65 -3.22
C LYS A 128 29.85 -23.00 -2.48
N GLU A 129 29.81 -22.83 -1.16
CA GLU A 129 28.63 -23.14 -0.36
C GLU A 129 27.64 -21.97 -0.38
N GLU A 130 26.35 -22.29 -0.41
CA GLU A 130 25.29 -21.28 -0.24
C GLU A 130 25.29 -20.74 1.20
N ASN A 131 24.72 -19.55 1.41
CA ASN A 131 24.61 -18.98 2.75
C ASN A 131 23.65 -19.83 3.60
N ASP A 132 24.05 -20.18 4.82
CA ASP A 132 23.19 -20.80 5.85
C ASP A 132 22.42 -19.75 6.69
N PHE A 133 22.46 -18.49 6.27
CA PHE A 133 21.84 -17.35 6.92
C PHE A 133 21.11 -16.45 5.92
N GLU A 134 20.11 -15.74 6.42
CA GLU A 134 19.35 -14.79 5.63
C GLU A 134 19.72 -13.35 6.03
N VAL A 135 19.78 -12.47 5.03
CA VAL A 135 19.95 -11.03 5.27
C VAL A 135 18.64 -10.35 4.94
N ILE A 136 17.97 -9.86 5.99
CA ILE A 136 16.73 -9.11 5.86
C ILE A 136 17.06 -7.62 5.98
N THR A 137 16.61 -6.84 5.01
CA THR A 137 16.78 -5.39 5.00
C THR A 137 15.43 -4.70 5.11
N ASN A 138 15.41 -3.43 5.52
CA ASN A 138 14.18 -2.64 5.46
C ASN A 138 13.71 -2.47 4.00
N ASP A 139 14.65 -2.40 3.06
CA ASP A 139 14.35 -2.25 1.62
C ASP A 139 13.69 -3.50 1.05
N SER A 140 14.11 -4.71 1.44
CA SER A 140 13.48 -5.96 0.97
C SER A 140 12.02 -6.09 1.43
N VAL A 141 11.69 -5.56 2.62
CA VAL A 141 10.31 -5.48 3.10
C VAL A 141 9.52 -4.50 2.24
N VAL A 142 10.03 -3.28 2.05
CA VAL A 142 9.40 -2.26 1.20
C VAL A 142 9.22 -2.77 -0.23
N GLU A 143 10.23 -3.42 -0.82
CA GLU A 143 10.20 -3.95 -2.18
C GLU A 143 9.13 -5.01 -2.34
N THR A 144 9.02 -5.96 -1.39
CA THR A 144 7.95 -6.97 -1.38
C THR A 144 6.55 -6.33 -1.36
N PHE A 145 6.36 -5.30 -0.53
CA PHE A 145 5.09 -4.56 -0.47
C PHE A 145 4.80 -3.76 -1.74
N THR A 146 5.80 -3.11 -2.33
CA THR A 146 5.65 -2.38 -3.60
C THR A 146 5.32 -3.32 -4.75
N GLY A 147 5.95 -4.50 -4.81
CA GLY A 147 5.65 -5.54 -5.79
C GLY A 147 4.21 -6.05 -5.67
N PHE A 148 3.78 -6.40 -4.46
CA PHE A 148 2.40 -6.83 -4.21
C PHE A 148 1.37 -5.77 -4.58
N THR A 149 1.62 -4.50 -4.20
CA THR A 149 0.75 -3.37 -4.54
C THR A 149 0.70 -3.11 -6.05
N ALA A 150 1.81 -3.29 -6.75
CA ALA A 150 1.86 -3.18 -8.21
C ALA A 150 0.98 -4.24 -8.89
N TYR A 151 1.01 -5.50 -8.42
CA TYR A 151 0.14 -6.55 -8.95
C TYR A 151 -1.34 -6.25 -8.73
N LEU A 152 -1.72 -5.77 -7.54
CA LEU A 152 -3.10 -5.35 -7.27
C LEU A 152 -3.52 -4.17 -8.16
N THR A 153 -2.61 -3.23 -8.38
CA THR A 153 -2.85 -2.05 -9.24
C THR A 153 -3.06 -2.47 -10.69
N ILE A 154 -2.19 -3.33 -11.23
CA ILE A 154 -2.31 -3.85 -12.60
C ILE A 154 -3.57 -4.69 -12.75
N GLY A 155 -3.85 -5.58 -11.79
CA GLY A 155 -5.06 -6.41 -11.78
C GLY A 155 -6.33 -5.57 -11.74
N GLY A 156 -6.38 -4.57 -10.84
CA GLY A 156 -7.49 -3.62 -10.74
C GLY A 156 -7.68 -2.80 -12.02
N ALA A 157 -6.58 -2.32 -12.62
CA ALA A 157 -6.63 -1.62 -13.90
C ALA A 157 -7.18 -2.50 -15.02
N GLY A 158 -6.78 -3.78 -15.07
CA GLY A 158 -7.28 -4.75 -16.04
C GLY A 158 -8.78 -5.01 -15.89
N ILE A 159 -9.26 -5.24 -14.66
CA ILE A 159 -10.69 -5.42 -14.38
C ILE A 159 -11.47 -4.14 -14.74
N GLY A 160 -10.95 -2.98 -14.36
CA GLY A 160 -11.53 -1.69 -14.71
C GLY A 160 -11.63 -1.48 -16.22
N PHE A 161 -10.60 -1.83 -16.97
CA PHE A 161 -10.60 -1.75 -18.43
C PHE A 161 -11.65 -2.65 -19.08
N ILE A 162 -11.79 -3.89 -18.61
CA ILE A 162 -12.82 -4.82 -19.12
C ILE A 162 -14.23 -4.30 -18.79
N ALA A 163 -14.44 -3.78 -17.58
CA ALA A 163 -15.72 -3.17 -17.19
C ALA A 163 -16.05 -1.95 -18.06
N LEU A 164 -15.04 -1.12 -18.37
CA LEU A 164 -15.16 0.05 -19.23
C LEU A 164 -15.57 -0.35 -20.67
N LEU A 165 -15.00 -1.43 -21.21
CA LEU A 165 -15.38 -1.98 -22.52
C LEU A 165 -16.81 -2.51 -22.53
N ALA A 166 -17.21 -3.28 -21.51
CA ALA A 166 -18.57 -3.79 -21.37
C ALA A 166 -19.59 -2.64 -21.30
N ALA A 167 -19.28 -1.58 -20.54
CA ALA A 167 -20.08 -0.37 -20.49
C ALA A 167 -20.17 0.33 -21.86
N GLY A 168 -19.05 0.43 -22.58
CA GLY A 168 -18.99 0.97 -23.94
C GLY A 168 -19.91 0.25 -24.92
N ILE A 169 -19.92 -1.08 -24.89
CA ILE A 169 -20.85 -1.90 -25.69
C ILE A 169 -22.31 -1.60 -25.33
N GLY A 170 -22.61 -1.47 -24.03
CA GLY A 170 -23.93 -1.09 -23.54
C GLY A 170 -24.39 0.26 -24.09
N ILE A 171 -23.51 1.26 -24.03
CA ILE A 171 -23.77 2.61 -24.58
C ILE A 171 -24.03 2.54 -26.08
N MET A 172 -23.20 1.80 -26.83
CA MET A 172 -23.39 1.63 -28.28
C MET A 172 -24.79 1.07 -28.59
N ASN A 173 -25.23 0.05 -27.84
CA ASN A 173 -26.55 -0.55 -28.04
C ASN A 173 -27.68 0.42 -27.72
N ILE A 174 -27.61 1.13 -26.59
CA ILE A 174 -28.61 2.14 -26.22
C ILE A 174 -28.67 3.23 -27.29
N MET A 175 -27.53 3.69 -27.80
CA MET A 175 -27.46 4.70 -28.84
C MET A 175 -28.03 4.20 -30.17
N LEU A 176 -27.79 2.94 -30.56
CA LEU A 176 -28.40 2.35 -31.75
C LEU A 176 -29.93 2.32 -31.65
N VAL A 177 -30.47 1.93 -30.50
CA VAL A 177 -31.92 1.91 -30.24
C VAL A 177 -32.50 3.34 -30.25
N SER A 178 -31.83 4.28 -29.58
CA SER A 178 -32.23 5.70 -29.58
C SER A 178 -32.25 6.32 -30.98
N VAL A 179 -31.28 5.97 -31.83
CA VAL A 179 -31.27 6.42 -33.23
C VAL A 179 -32.45 5.86 -34.00
N THR A 180 -32.82 4.60 -33.78
CA THR A 180 -34.00 4.00 -34.44
C THR A 180 -35.32 4.61 -33.97
N GLU A 181 -35.47 4.90 -32.68
CA GLU A 181 -36.67 5.56 -32.14
C GLU A 181 -36.79 7.00 -32.63
N ARG A 182 -35.68 7.74 -32.71
CA ARG A 182 -35.64 9.14 -33.15
C ARG A 182 -35.47 9.32 -34.67
N THR A 183 -35.64 8.26 -35.47
CA THR A 183 -35.41 8.28 -36.92
C THR A 183 -36.20 9.40 -37.61
N ARG A 184 -37.50 9.55 -37.28
CA ARG A 184 -38.39 10.55 -37.87
C ARG A 184 -37.94 11.99 -37.56
N GLU A 185 -37.52 12.26 -36.33
CA GLU A 185 -37.00 13.57 -35.91
C GLU A 185 -35.73 13.95 -36.66
N ILE A 186 -34.81 12.99 -36.83
CA ILE A 186 -33.57 13.18 -37.60
C ILE A 186 -33.89 13.49 -39.07
N GLY A 187 -34.88 12.81 -39.64
CA GLY A 187 -35.38 13.03 -41.00
C GLY A 187 -35.91 14.45 -41.21
N ILE A 188 -36.70 14.96 -40.25
CA ILE A 188 -37.25 16.32 -40.28
C ILE A 188 -36.10 17.34 -40.21
N ARG A 189 -35.14 17.19 -39.27
CA ARG A 189 -33.99 18.11 -39.15
C ARG A 189 -33.16 18.18 -40.44
N LYS A 190 -32.89 17.04 -41.08
CA LYS A 190 -32.15 17.02 -42.35
C LYS A 190 -32.95 17.63 -43.50
N SER A 191 -34.27 17.46 -43.53
CA SER A 191 -35.14 18.06 -44.55
C SER A 191 -35.16 19.60 -44.47
N ILE A 192 -34.98 20.15 -43.27
CA ILE A 192 -34.90 21.59 -43.01
C ILE A 192 -33.46 22.13 -43.23
N GLY A 193 -32.49 21.26 -43.54
CA GLY A 193 -31.13 21.65 -43.95
C GLY A 193 -30.01 21.34 -42.94
N ALA A 194 -30.28 20.59 -41.87
CA ALA A 194 -29.23 20.16 -40.94
C ALA A 194 -28.15 19.32 -41.66
N LYS A 195 -26.87 19.66 -41.46
CA LYS A 195 -25.76 18.93 -42.08
C LYS A 195 -25.53 17.61 -41.35
N LYS A 196 -24.95 16.63 -42.03
CA LYS A 196 -24.56 15.34 -41.42
C LYS A 196 -23.67 15.54 -40.17
N GLY A 197 -22.79 16.54 -40.20
CA GLY A 197 -21.92 16.88 -39.08
C GLY A 197 -22.66 17.39 -37.84
N ASP A 198 -23.81 18.05 -38.01
CA ASP A 198 -24.59 18.57 -36.88
C ASP A 198 -25.24 17.43 -36.11
N ILE A 199 -25.82 16.47 -36.84
CA ILE A 199 -26.41 15.25 -36.28
C ILE A 199 -25.32 14.39 -35.61
N LEU A 200 -24.17 14.23 -36.26
CA LEU A 200 -23.04 13.47 -35.70
C LEU A 200 -22.58 14.06 -34.35
N ARG A 201 -22.34 15.38 -34.31
CA ARG A 201 -21.89 16.07 -33.09
C ARG A 201 -22.92 15.97 -31.98
N GLN A 202 -24.21 16.10 -32.29
CA GLN A 202 -25.28 15.98 -31.30
C GLN A 202 -25.24 14.62 -30.60
N PHE A 203 -25.26 13.52 -31.36
CA PHE A 203 -25.23 12.17 -30.77
C PHE A 203 -23.92 11.88 -30.05
N LEU A 204 -22.80 12.42 -30.53
CA LEU A 204 -21.51 12.27 -29.85
C LEU A 204 -21.48 12.99 -28.51
N TYR A 205 -22.03 14.21 -28.44
CA TYR A 205 -22.17 14.94 -27.18
C TYR A 205 -23.12 14.24 -26.20
N GLU A 206 -24.22 13.66 -26.70
CA GLU A 206 -25.14 12.86 -25.86
C GLU A 206 -24.42 11.65 -25.24
N ALA A 207 -23.63 10.92 -26.04
CA ALA A 207 -22.82 9.80 -25.56
C ALA A 207 -21.76 10.24 -24.54
N ILE A 208 -20.97 11.28 -24.83
CA ILE A 208 -19.95 11.80 -23.93
C ILE A 208 -20.58 12.27 -22.61
N PHE A 209 -21.69 12.99 -22.68
CA PHE A 209 -22.36 13.52 -21.49
C PHE A 209 -22.87 12.40 -20.58
N LEU A 210 -23.53 11.37 -21.13
CA LEU A 210 -23.97 10.20 -20.39
C LEU A 210 -22.79 9.47 -19.73
N CYS A 211 -21.71 9.28 -20.49
CA CYS A 211 -20.50 8.64 -19.98
C CYS A 211 -19.87 9.46 -18.84
N GLN A 212 -19.79 10.78 -18.97
CA GLN A 212 -19.20 11.63 -17.95
C GLN A 212 -19.99 11.67 -16.65
N ILE A 213 -21.33 11.69 -16.73
CA ILE A 213 -22.16 11.57 -15.53
C ILE A 213 -21.90 10.23 -14.84
N GLY A 214 -21.86 9.13 -15.59
CA GLY A 214 -21.52 7.81 -15.06
C GLY A 214 -20.12 7.75 -14.45
N GLY A 215 -19.13 8.39 -15.09
CA GLY A 215 -17.76 8.49 -14.60
C GLY A 215 -17.66 9.25 -13.29
N VAL A 216 -18.29 10.42 -13.18
CA VAL A 216 -18.33 11.21 -11.94
C VAL A 216 -19.01 10.43 -10.80
N LEU A 217 -20.16 9.82 -11.08
CA LEU A 217 -20.85 8.99 -10.09
C LEU A 217 -20.01 7.78 -9.67
N GLY A 218 -19.34 7.13 -10.62
CA GLY A 218 -18.42 6.03 -10.36
C GLY A 218 -17.24 6.43 -9.47
N ILE A 219 -16.62 7.60 -9.73
CA ILE A 219 -15.56 8.15 -8.88
C ILE A 219 -16.09 8.40 -7.46
N LEU A 220 -17.25 9.05 -7.33
CA LEU A 220 -17.84 9.34 -6.02
C LEU A 220 -18.16 8.06 -5.23
N MET A 221 -18.72 7.05 -5.89
CA MET A 221 -19.01 5.75 -5.27
C MET A 221 -17.75 4.98 -4.91
N GLY A 222 -16.74 4.98 -5.78
CA GLY A 222 -15.46 4.30 -5.56
C GLY A 222 -14.68 4.92 -4.41
N VAL A 223 -14.56 6.26 -4.40
CA VAL A 223 -13.96 7.01 -3.30
C VAL A 223 -14.77 6.79 -2.02
N GLY A 224 -16.09 6.94 -2.06
CA GLY A 224 -16.94 6.75 -0.88
C GLY A 224 -16.79 5.37 -0.25
N THR A 225 -16.88 4.30 -1.04
CA THR A 225 -16.72 2.92 -0.55
C THR A 225 -15.32 2.66 -0.02
N GLY A 226 -14.29 3.16 -0.72
CA GLY A 226 -12.90 3.05 -0.28
C GLY A 226 -12.65 3.74 1.07
N ASN A 227 -13.22 4.93 1.28
CA ASN A 227 -13.08 5.66 2.54
C ASN A 227 -13.83 4.97 3.70
N ILE A 228 -15.00 4.37 3.44
CA ILE A 228 -15.73 3.58 4.44
C ILE A 228 -14.89 2.37 4.90
N LEU A 229 -14.29 1.64 3.95
CA LEU A 229 -13.41 0.52 4.26
C LEU A 229 -12.14 0.99 5.01
N SER A 230 -11.57 2.13 4.61
CA SER A 230 -10.42 2.74 5.28
C SER A 230 -10.67 3.00 6.77
N LEU A 231 -11.88 3.50 7.08
CA LEU A 231 -12.30 3.77 8.46
C LEU A 231 -12.46 2.48 9.28
N MET A 232 -12.98 1.41 8.68
CA MET A 232 -13.13 0.11 9.35
C MET A 232 -11.80 -0.56 9.69
N TRP A 233 -10.75 -0.29 8.91
CA TRP A 233 -9.42 -0.89 9.08
C TRP A 233 -8.39 0.06 9.68
N GLU A 234 -8.80 1.24 10.19
CA GLU A 234 -7.91 2.24 10.79
C GLU A 234 -6.73 2.64 9.87
N THR A 235 -6.96 2.61 8.56
CA THR A 235 -5.95 2.97 7.55
C THR A 235 -6.14 4.42 7.10
N PRO A 236 -5.06 5.11 6.69
CA PRO A 236 -5.15 6.50 6.23
C PRO A 236 -6.03 6.60 4.98
N LEU A 237 -6.92 7.59 4.98
CA LEU A 237 -7.82 7.89 3.86
C LEU A 237 -7.00 8.41 2.68
N VAL A 238 -6.98 7.66 1.57
CA VAL A 238 -6.24 8.03 0.36
C VAL A 238 -7.20 8.17 -0.82
N VAL A 239 -7.16 9.34 -1.47
CA VAL A 239 -7.87 9.59 -2.73
C VAL A 239 -6.88 9.54 -3.89
N PRO A 240 -6.98 8.54 -4.80
CA PRO A 240 -6.04 8.41 -5.91
C PRO A 240 -6.42 9.37 -7.04
N TRP A 241 -6.08 10.66 -6.90
CA TRP A 241 -6.40 11.72 -7.86
C TRP A 241 -5.96 11.40 -9.30
N GLY A 242 -4.78 10.78 -9.47
CA GLY A 242 -4.28 10.37 -10.78
C GLY A 242 -5.22 9.38 -11.49
N TRP A 243 -5.75 8.39 -10.77
CA TRP A 243 -6.73 7.45 -11.31
C TRP A 243 -8.10 8.08 -11.53
N ALA A 244 -8.51 9.01 -10.66
CA ALA A 244 -9.75 9.75 -10.84
C ALA A 244 -9.73 10.56 -12.15
N PHE A 245 -8.69 11.38 -12.37
CA PHE A 245 -8.55 12.13 -13.63
C PHE A 245 -8.32 11.22 -14.84
N GLY A 246 -7.54 10.15 -14.67
CA GLY A 246 -7.34 9.13 -15.71
C GLY A 246 -8.65 8.46 -16.14
N SER A 247 -9.56 8.20 -15.20
CA SER A 247 -10.87 7.62 -15.50
C SER A 247 -11.77 8.56 -16.31
N VAL A 248 -11.74 9.87 -16.04
CA VAL A 248 -12.48 10.89 -16.83
C VAL A 248 -12.02 10.87 -18.29
N ALA A 249 -10.71 10.80 -18.51
CA ALA A 249 -10.14 10.70 -19.85
C ALA A 249 -10.51 9.35 -20.51
N GLY A 250 -10.35 8.23 -19.79
CA GLY A 250 -10.65 6.88 -20.28
C GLY A 250 -12.11 6.71 -20.69
N VAL A 251 -13.03 7.21 -19.86
CA VAL A 251 -14.48 7.20 -20.13
C VAL A 251 -14.82 8.05 -21.37
N THR A 252 -14.15 9.20 -21.56
CA THR A 252 -14.30 10.00 -22.79
C THR A 252 -13.89 9.22 -24.03
N ILE A 253 -12.74 8.54 -23.97
CA ILE A 253 -12.21 7.76 -25.09
C ILE A 253 -13.19 6.64 -25.47
N ILE A 254 -13.73 5.92 -24.49
CA ILE A 254 -14.74 4.88 -24.73
C ILE A 254 -16.03 5.46 -25.29
N ALA A 255 -16.50 6.60 -24.78
CA ALA A 255 -17.68 7.27 -25.32
C ALA A 255 -17.51 7.62 -26.80
N LEU A 256 -16.33 8.08 -27.19
CA LEU A 256 -16.00 8.37 -28.58
C LEU A 256 -15.98 7.10 -29.43
N ILE A 257 -15.24 6.07 -29.01
CA ILE A 257 -15.09 4.81 -29.77
C ILE A 257 -16.46 4.16 -30.02
N PHE A 258 -17.27 4.00 -28.98
CA PHE A 258 -18.55 3.30 -29.06
C PHE A 258 -19.71 4.19 -29.51
N GLY A 259 -19.60 5.52 -29.36
CA GLY A 259 -20.60 6.49 -29.80
C GLY A 259 -20.49 6.89 -31.28
N VAL A 260 -19.30 6.82 -31.88
CA VAL A 260 -19.08 7.23 -33.29
C VAL A 260 -19.88 6.39 -34.27
N TYR A 261 -19.92 5.06 -34.10
CA TYR A 261 -20.65 4.17 -35.01
C TYR A 261 -22.16 4.49 -35.09
N PRO A 262 -22.93 4.52 -33.98
CA PRO A 262 -24.35 4.88 -34.03
C PRO A 262 -24.58 6.32 -34.49
N ALA A 263 -23.73 7.27 -34.07
CA ALA A 263 -23.84 8.66 -34.51
C ALA A 263 -23.63 8.80 -36.03
N TRP A 264 -22.70 8.04 -36.61
CA TRP A 264 -22.45 8.00 -38.04
C TRP A 264 -23.64 7.37 -38.80
N LYS A 265 -24.22 6.29 -38.24
CA LYS A 265 -25.43 5.67 -38.77
C LYS A 265 -26.60 6.68 -38.80
N ALA A 266 -26.82 7.44 -37.72
CA ALA A 266 -27.82 8.50 -37.66
C ALA A 266 -27.57 9.62 -38.68
N ALA A 267 -26.32 10.07 -38.79
CA ALA A 267 -25.91 11.11 -39.72
C ALA A 267 -26.05 10.70 -41.20
N ASN A 268 -26.11 9.41 -41.53
CA ASN A 268 -26.30 8.91 -42.90
C ASN A 268 -27.73 8.50 -43.28
N LEU A 269 -28.70 8.56 -42.36
CA LEU A 269 -30.11 8.35 -42.68
C LEU A 269 -30.59 9.32 -43.78
N ARG A 270 -31.28 8.80 -44.81
CA ARG A 270 -31.85 9.63 -45.87
C ARG A 270 -33.18 10.24 -45.39
N PRO A 271 -33.47 11.52 -45.69
CA PRO A 271 -34.69 12.18 -45.19
C PRO A 271 -35.98 11.49 -45.66
N ILE A 272 -35.99 11.01 -46.91
CA ILE A 272 -37.12 10.29 -47.52
C ILE A 272 -37.40 8.97 -46.78
N ASP A 273 -36.36 8.21 -46.44
CA ASP A 273 -36.52 6.93 -45.74
C ASP A 273 -36.97 7.13 -44.29
N ALA A 274 -36.50 8.21 -43.66
CA ALA A 274 -36.82 8.55 -42.27
C ALA A 274 -38.27 9.04 -42.08
N LEU A 275 -38.90 9.62 -43.11
CA LEU A 275 -40.31 10.06 -43.09
C LEU A 275 -41.30 8.95 -43.47
N ARG A 276 -40.80 7.83 -43.99
CA ARG A 276 -41.59 6.66 -44.42
C ARG A 276 -41.73 5.58 -43.35
N TYR A 277 -40.97 5.71 -42.26
CA TYR A 277 -41.07 4.84 -41.09
C TYR A 277 -42.30 5.25 -40.26
N GLU A 278 -43.22 4.31 -40.06
CA GLU A 278 -44.20 4.34 -38.96
C GLU A 278 -43.54 3.93 -37.65
#